data_AF-A0A227JI27-F1
#
_entry.id   AF-A0A227JI27-F1
#
_cell.length_a   1.000
_cell.length_b   1.000
_cell.length_c   1.000
_cell.angle_alpha   90.00
_cell.angle_beta   90.00
_cell.angle_gamma   90.00
#
_symmetry.space_group_name_H-M   'P 1'
#
loop_
_entity.id
_entity.type
_entity.pdbx_description
1 polymer ?
#
loop_
_entity_poly.entity_id
_entity_poly.type
_entity_poly.pdbx_seq_one_letter_code
_entity_poly.pdbx_strand_id
1 'polypeptide(L)'
;MFKKLTLVSAITAALAGCGADDQAYDYVERDAKEVAVKDLKDGRWFYVPTTGAAPRFALNQFPFLQGSPRYVELCFTKEGLEVRSYDKNYPDAHLSKDANNYCGEEKFVADDDGVNFAQVLTIPGDFAAYRCQEDAHGDCTNKEETNEDASLNYKKKTHFTPRPEDLEIAEFNMEDLYGITEGIDEIGAPRLISWDFDPKNGLLNFELERTFRIDLDNISDYINFATKASLDEALVDGAFKSRFYYSLVHESEVATEGYQPILYPVGDENDIGFFTTSTKKLNPVTNKYDRDVVYLNRFNPDQGSIKYYLSDNFFEEKNKLFLD
;
A
#
# COMPACT_ATOMS: atom_id res chain seq x y z
N MET A 1 -31.39 -7.76 75.18
CA MET A 1 -30.79 -7.00 74.04
C MET A 1 -29.31 -6.88 74.35
N PHE A 2 -28.32 -7.41 73.65
CA PHE A 2 -28.18 -7.82 72.25
C PHE A 2 -27.30 -9.06 72.17
N LYS A 3 -27.68 -9.99 71.28
CA LYS A 3 -26.88 -11.11 70.77
C LYS A 3 -26.41 -10.73 69.36
N LYS A 4 -25.24 -11.23 68.97
CA LYS A 4 -24.70 -11.36 67.59
C LYS A 4 -24.18 -10.08 66.92
N LEU A 5 -22.87 -10.03 66.65
CA LEU A 5 -22.27 -9.60 65.37
C LEU A 5 -20.73 -9.65 65.47
N THR A 6 -20.17 -10.85 65.37
CA THR A 6 -18.72 -11.06 65.17
C THR A 6 -18.57 -12.31 64.32
N LEU A 7 -18.92 -12.23 63.03
CA LEU A 7 -18.49 -13.20 62.00
C LEU A 7 -18.95 -12.76 60.59
N VAL A 8 -18.46 -11.64 60.06
CA VAL A 8 -18.66 -11.32 58.62
C VAL A 8 -17.41 -10.71 57.96
N SER A 9 -16.50 -10.10 58.72
CA SER A 9 -15.37 -9.35 58.13
C SER A 9 -14.17 -10.20 57.67
N ALA A 10 -14.20 -11.52 57.82
CA ALA A 10 -13.06 -12.40 57.46
C ALA A 10 -13.23 -13.16 56.14
N ILE A 11 -14.41 -13.10 55.50
CA ILE A 11 -14.65 -13.80 54.23
C ILE A 11 -14.39 -12.88 53.02
N THR A 12 -14.58 -11.56 53.17
CA THR A 12 -14.31 -10.60 52.09
C THR A 12 -12.82 -10.40 51.80
N ALA A 13 -11.95 -10.56 52.79
CA ALA A 13 -10.49 -10.43 52.60
C ALA A 13 -9.84 -11.72 52.03
N ALA A 14 -10.53 -12.85 52.06
CA ALA A 14 -10.04 -14.12 51.50
C ALA A 14 -10.49 -14.37 50.04
N LEU A 15 -11.47 -13.60 49.54
CA LEU A 15 -11.97 -13.70 48.16
C LEU A 15 -11.42 -12.61 47.23
N ALA A 16 -10.80 -11.56 47.76
CA ALA A 16 -10.16 -10.50 46.98
C ALA A 16 -8.75 -10.87 46.47
N GLY A 17 -8.31 -12.13 46.61
CA GLY A 17 -6.97 -12.58 46.20
C GLY A 17 -6.96 -13.81 45.30
N CYS A 18 -8.12 -14.21 44.76
CA CYS A 18 -8.27 -15.36 43.85
C CYS A 18 -9.19 -15.04 42.65
N GLY A 19 -9.27 -13.77 42.25
CA GLY A 19 -9.86 -13.38 40.98
C GLY A 19 -8.75 -13.19 39.95
N ALA A 20 -8.98 -13.59 38.70
CA ALA A 20 -8.08 -13.30 37.58
C ALA A 20 -7.76 -11.78 37.46
N ASP A 21 -8.54 -10.91 38.09
CA ASP A 21 -8.45 -9.44 38.08
C ASP A 21 -7.09 -8.84 38.49
N ASP A 22 -6.21 -9.56 39.20
CA ASP A 22 -4.88 -9.07 39.59
C ASP A 22 -3.72 -9.59 38.70
N GLN A 23 -4.02 -10.42 37.69
CA GLN A 23 -3.01 -10.90 36.73
C GLN A 23 -2.95 -10.00 35.50
N ALA A 24 -1.73 -9.57 35.13
CA ALA A 24 -1.49 -8.84 33.90
C ALA A 24 -1.93 -9.68 32.69
N TYR A 25 -2.58 -9.03 31.72
CA TYR A 25 -3.08 -9.71 30.53
C TYR A 25 -1.91 -10.27 29.70
N ASP A 26 -1.96 -11.56 29.42
CA ASP A 26 -0.95 -12.29 28.64
C ASP A 26 -1.32 -12.26 27.15
N TYR A 27 -0.61 -11.45 26.36
CA TYR A 27 -0.89 -11.28 24.93
C TYR A 27 -0.24 -12.39 24.10
N VAL A 28 -0.87 -12.74 22.97
CA VAL A 28 -0.24 -13.63 21.99
C VAL A 28 0.93 -12.90 21.34
N GLU A 29 2.03 -13.60 21.06
CA GLU A 29 3.12 -13.07 20.25
C GLU A 29 2.63 -12.83 18.80
N ARG A 30 2.81 -11.61 18.30
CA ARG A 30 2.31 -11.16 16.99
C ARG A 30 3.45 -11.00 16.01
N ASP A 31 3.15 -11.18 14.73
CA ASP A 31 4.12 -10.87 13.67
C ASP A 31 4.47 -9.38 13.72
N ALA A 32 5.75 -9.04 13.53
CA ALA A 32 6.21 -7.65 13.56
C ALA A 32 5.62 -6.79 12.43
N LYS A 33 5.14 -7.41 11.35
CA LYS A 33 4.44 -6.75 10.24
C LYS A 33 2.93 -6.61 10.48
N GLU A 34 2.39 -7.21 11.55
CA GLU A 34 0.96 -7.15 11.83
C GLU A 34 0.52 -5.72 12.17
N VAL A 35 -0.60 -5.31 11.58
CA VAL A 35 -1.24 -4.02 11.84
C VAL A 35 -2.72 -4.18 12.13
N ALA A 36 -3.29 -3.25 12.88
CA ALA A 36 -4.73 -3.21 13.06
C ALA A 36 -5.40 -2.69 11.78
N VAL A 37 -6.44 -3.36 11.29
CA VAL A 37 -7.14 -2.97 10.04
C VAL A 37 -7.74 -1.55 10.14
N LYS A 38 -8.18 -1.16 11.33
CA LYS A 38 -8.70 0.18 11.64
C LYS A 38 -7.66 1.31 11.54
N ASP A 39 -6.37 0.96 11.58
CA ASP A 39 -5.30 1.96 11.55
C ASP A 39 -5.04 2.44 10.12
N LEU A 40 -5.57 1.77 9.10
CA LEU A 40 -5.54 2.26 7.72
C LEU A 40 -6.32 3.58 7.62
N LYS A 41 -5.61 4.67 7.28
CA LYS A 41 -6.24 5.97 7.03
C LYS A 41 -7.24 5.88 5.87
N ASP A 42 -8.41 6.45 6.11
CA ASP A 42 -9.43 6.63 5.08
C ASP A 42 -9.08 7.82 4.15
N GLY A 43 -9.57 7.76 2.92
CA GLY A 43 -9.30 8.75 1.87
C GLY A 43 -8.27 8.27 0.83
N ARG A 44 -7.66 9.24 0.16
CA ARG A 44 -6.80 9.04 -1.00
C ARG A 44 -5.35 8.83 -0.58
N TRP A 45 -4.69 7.97 -1.33
CA TRP A 45 -3.27 7.68 -1.19
C TRP A 45 -2.58 7.98 -2.52
N PHE A 46 -1.35 8.45 -2.45
CA PHE A 46 -0.50 8.68 -3.59
C PHE A 46 0.41 7.46 -3.76
N TYR A 47 0.22 6.74 -4.87
CA TYR A 47 0.98 5.54 -5.18
C TYR A 47 1.95 5.77 -6.33
N VAL A 48 3.18 5.33 -6.14
CA VAL A 48 4.24 5.33 -7.16
C VAL A 48 5.10 4.08 -7.01
N PRO A 49 5.15 3.18 -8.02
CA PRO A 49 6.18 2.18 -8.10
C PRO A 49 7.43 2.78 -8.76
N THR A 50 8.60 2.47 -8.24
CA THR A 50 9.87 2.97 -8.75
C THR A 50 10.92 1.88 -8.73
N THR A 51 11.98 2.02 -9.51
CA THR A 51 13.13 1.13 -9.41
C THR A 51 14.08 1.60 -8.33
N GLY A 52 14.37 0.71 -7.39
CA GLY A 52 15.41 0.90 -6.37
C GLY A 52 16.81 0.62 -6.92
N ALA A 53 16.99 -0.45 -7.69
CA ALA A 53 18.28 -0.85 -8.26
C ALA A 53 18.12 -1.71 -9.52
N ALA A 54 19.04 -1.54 -10.47
CA ALA A 54 19.05 -2.29 -11.74
C ALA A 54 20.48 -2.81 -12.06
N PRO A 55 20.60 -3.89 -12.86
CA PRO A 55 21.89 -4.39 -13.32
C PRO A 55 22.57 -3.40 -14.29
N ARG A 56 23.90 -3.34 -14.25
CA ARG A 56 24.69 -2.40 -15.06
C ARG A 56 24.78 -2.75 -16.55
N PHE A 57 24.43 -3.98 -16.92
CA PHE A 57 24.58 -4.50 -18.27
C PHE A 57 23.33 -4.37 -19.14
N ALA A 58 22.19 -3.96 -18.55
CA ALA A 58 20.95 -3.82 -19.28
C ALA A 58 21.05 -2.68 -20.33
N LEU A 59 20.69 -2.98 -21.58
CA LEU A 59 20.73 -2.07 -22.73
C LEU A 59 19.66 -0.98 -22.63
N ASN A 60 18.44 -1.46 -22.47
CA ASN A 60 17.34 -0.68 -21.98
C ASN A 60 17.62 -0.44 -20.50
N GLN A 61 17.44 0.79 -20.04
CA GLN A 61 17.41 1.11 -18.63
C GLN A 61 16.16 0.48 -18.00
N PHE A 62 16.01 -0.84 -18.09
CA PHE A 62 15.09 -1.64 -17.33
C PHE A 62 15.53 -1.61 -15.87
N PRO A 63 14.69 -1.22 -14.91
CA PRO A 63 13.32 -0.68 -14.93
C PRO A 63 13.28 0.81 -14.50
N PHE A 64 14.12 1.68 -15.05
CA PHE A 64 14.22 3.08 -14.64
C PHE A 64 13.01 3.96 -15.01
N LEU A 65 11.91 3.39 -15.48
CA LEU A 65 10.65 4.11 -15.52
C LEU A 65 10.11 4.19 -14.10
N GLN A 66 10.16 5.41 -13.53
CA GLN A 66 9.30 5.76 -12.41
C GLN A 66 7.88 5.48 -12.90
N GLY A 67 7.21 4.51 -12.30
CA GLY A 67 5.83 4.23 -12.62
C GLY A 67 5.01 5.50 -12.50
N SER A 68 3.97 5.61 -13.34
CA SER A 68 3.18 6.82 -13.39
C SER A 68 2.51 7.05 -12.02
N PRO A 69 2.84 8.16 -11.33
CA PRO A 69 2.24 8.46 -10.04
C PRO A 69 0.73 8.59 -10.19
N ARG A 70 -0.03 8.05 -9.24
CA ARG A 70 -1.48 8.08 -9.28
C ARG A 70 -2.08 8.15 -7.89
N TYR A 71 -3.28 8.72 -7.82
CA TYR A 71 -4.10 8.61 -6.63
C TYR A 71 -4.83 7.27 -6.64
N VAL A 72 -4.89 6.65 -5.47
CA VAL A 72 -5.52 5.36 -5.22
C VAL A 72 -6.31 5.43 -3.92
N GLU A 73 -7.24 4.50 -3.75
CA GLU A 73 -7.93 4.23 -2.49
C GLU A 73 -7.71 2.77 -2.10
N LEU A 74 -7.68 2.54 -0.79
CA LEU A 74 -7.29 1.26 -0.21
C LEU A 74 -8.43 0.69 0.62
N CYS A 75 -8.65 -0.62 0.54
CA CYS A 75 -9.53 -1.35 1.45
C CYS A 75 -9.14 -2.82 1.55
N PHE A 76 -9.58 -3.49 2.61
CA PHE A 76 -9.32 -4.91 2.82
C PHE A 76 -10.40 -5.78 2.15
N THR A 77 -9.97 -6.78 1.40
CA THR A 77 -10.80 -7.88 0.90
C THR A 77 -10.38 -9.20 1.52
N LYS A 78 -10.91 -10.31 1.01
CA LYS A 78 -10.50 -11.63 1.48
C LYS A 78 -9.09 -11.98 0.98
N GLU A 79 -8.71 -11.40 -0.16
CA GLU A 79 -7.46 -11.63 -0.87
C GLU A 79 -6.30 -10.84 -0.25
N GLY A 80 -6.58 -9.68 0.37
CA GLY A 80 -5.59 -8.89 1.08
C GLY A 80 -5.96 -7.41 1.15
N LEU A 81 -4.96 -6.55 1.12
CA LEU A 81 -5.13 -5.11 0.96
C LEU A 81 -5.18 -4.79 -0.53
N GLU A 82 -6.36 -4.43 -1.02
CA GLU A 82 -6.54 -3.99 -2.39
C GLU A 82 -6.26 -2.50 -2.52
N VAL A 83 -5.54 -2.17 -3.59
CA VAL A 83 -5.29 -0.81 -4.02
C VAL A 83 -6.06 -0.61 -5.33
N ARG A 84 -6.98 0.35 -5.32
CA ARG A 84 -7.82 0.65 -6.48
C ARG A 84 -7.61 2.09 -6.92
N SER A 85 -7.69 2.33 -8.23
CA SER A 85 -7.48 3.65 -8.80
C SER A 85 -8.57 4.60 -8.34
N TYR A 86 -8.19 5.81 -7.95
CA TYR A 86 -9.13 6.89 -7.69
C TYR A 86 -9.70 7.43 -9.01
N ASP A 87 -11.02 7.65 -9.07
CA ASP A 87 -11.65 8.27 -10.23
C ASP A 87 -11.48 9.79 -10.20
N LYS A 88 -10.42 10.28 -10.83
CA LYS A 88 -10.13 11.72 -10.95
C LYS A 88 -11.23 12.52 -11.67
N ASN A 89 -12.09 11.86 -12.45
CA ASN A 89 -13.15 12.51 -13.20
C ASN A 89 -14.46 12.58 -12.41
N TYR A 90 -14.57 11.80 -11.33
CA TYR A 90 -15.68 11.88 -10.38
C TYR A 90 -15.15 11.89 -8.92
N PRO A 91 -14.63 13.06 -8.47
CA PRO A 91 -13.84 13.16 -7.25
C PRO A 91 -14.61 12.93 -5.94
N ASP A 92 -15.94 13.00 -6.00
CA ASP A 92 -16.83 12.74 -4.87
C ASP A 92 -17.12 11.23 -4.70
N ALA A 93 -16.74 10.40 -5.68
CA ALA A 93 -16.82 8.95 -5.54
C ALA A 93 -15.64 8.45 -4.72
N HIS A 94 -15.99 7.68 -3.69
CA HIS A 94 -15.04 7.04 -2.80
C HIS A 94 -15.34 5.55 -2.73
N LEU A 95 -14.29 4.79 -2.49
CA LEU A 95 -14.38 3.36 -2.27
C LEU A 95 -15.13 3.13 -0.96
N SER A 96 -16.32 2.51 -1.05
CA SER A 96 -17.11 2.18 0.13
C SER A 96 -16.32 1.26 1.07
N LYS A 97 -16.33 1.56 2.37
CA LYS A 97 -15.63 0.81 3.42
C LYS A 97 -16.51 0.69 4.66
N ASP A 98 -16.34 -0.40 5.40
CA ASP A 98 -16.92 -0.52 6.74
C ASP A 98 -16.01 0.14 7.81
N ALA A 99 -16.45 0.09 9.07
CA ALA A 99 -15.72 0.68 10.20
C ALA A 99 -14.32 0.07 10.45
N ASN A 100 -14.01 -1.07 9.84
CA ASN A 100 -12.73 -1.76 9.92
C ASN A 100 -11.96 -1.69 8.58
N ASN A 101 -12.32 -0.76 7.69
CA ASN A 101 -11.71 -0.55 6.38
C ASN A 101 -11.84 -1.74 5.41
N TYR A 102 -12.75 -2.69 5.65
CA TYR A 102 -13.05 -3.70 4.63
C TYR A 102 -13.88 -3.10 3.52
N CYS A 103 -13.63 -3.51 2.27
CA CYS A 103 -14.37 -3.02 1.12
C CYS A 103 -15.87 -3.30 1.28
N GLY A 104 -16.66 -2.24 1.20
CA GLY A 104 -18.12 -2.28 1.22
C GLY A 104 -18.72 -2.74 -0.11
N GLU A 105 -19.98 -3.14 -0.07
CA GLU A 105 -20.78 -3.46 -1.26
C GLU A 105 -21.75 -2.30 -1.60
N GLU A 106 -21.64 -1.17 -0.90
CA GLU A 106 -22.54 -0.04 -1.09
C GLU A 106 -22.24 0.66 -2.41
N LYS A 107 -23.31 0.97 -3.14
CA LYS A 107 -23.26 1.73 -4.38
C LYS A 107 -23.14 3.22 -4.05
N PHE A 108 -22.23 3.91 -4.72
CA PHE A 108 -21.99 5.34 -4.54
C PHE A 108 -22.89 6.21 -5.45
N VAL A 109 -23.30 5.70 -6.62
CA VAL A 109 -24.32 6.30 -7.50
C VAL A 109 -25.36 5.22 -7.86
N ALA A 110 -26.62 5.62 -8.05
CA ALA A 110 -27.67 4.69 -8.48
C ALA A 110 -27.27 3.98 -9.79
N ASP A 111 -27.25 2.65 -9.76
CA ASP A 111 -26.78 1.72 -10.80
C ASP A 111 -25.27 1.64 -11.05
N ASP A 112 -24.45 2.38 -10.31
CA ASP A 112 -22.99 2.27 -10.39
C ASP A 112 -22.47 1.22 -9.39
N ASP A 113 -21.48 0.44 -9.79
CA ASP A 113 -20.84 -0.56 -8.93
C ASP A 113 -19.36 -0.22 -8.71
N GLY A 114 -18.71 -0.95 -7.81
CA GLY A 114 -17.30 -0.72 -7.47
C GLY A 114 -16.31 -0.94 -8.62
N VAL A 115 -16.73 -1.33 -9.82
CA VAL A 115 -15.82 -1.65 -10.94
C VAL A 115 -15.19 -0.42 -11.58
N ASN A 116 -15.74 0.77 -11.33
CA ASN A 116 -15.14 2.02 -11.83
C ASN A 116 -13.81 2.36 -11.14
N PHE A 117 -13.55 1.76 -9.98
CA PHE A 117 -12.25 1.81 -9.31
C PHE A 117 -11.38 0.67 -9.82
N ALA A 118 -10.70 0.89 -10.94
CA ALA A 118 -9.83 -0.11 -11.56
C ALA A 118 -8.80 -0.67 -10.54
N GLN A 119 -8.64 -1.99 -10.53
CA GLN A 119 -7.64 -2.65 -9.69
C GLN A 119 -6.23 -2.18 -10.10
N VAL A 120 -5.43 -1.79 -9.11
CA VAL A 120 -4.02 -1.40 -9.31
C VAL A 120 -3.12 -2.55 -8.91
N LEU A 121 -3.23 -2.96 -7.65
CA LEU A 121 -2.50 -4.08 -7.10
C LEU A 121 -3.21 -4.65 -5.87
N THR A 122 -2.85 -5.86 -5.49
CA THR A 122 -3.25 -6.48 -4.23
C THR A 122 -1.99 -6.84 -3.46
N ILE A 123 -1.92 -6.42 -2.19
CA ILE A 123 -0.91 -6.90 -1.25
C ILE A 123 -1.57 -8.02 -0.44
N PRO A 124 -1.26 -9.31 -0.71
CA PRO A 124 -1.87 -10.40 0.03
C PRO A 124 -1.44 -10.41 1.49
N GLY A 125 -2.14 -11.17 2.31
CA GLY A 125 -1.75 -11.35 3.71
C GLY A 125 -2.74 -12.21 4.49
N ASP A 126 -2.46 -12.35 5.78
CA ASP A 126 -3.30 -13.11 6.71
C ASP A 126 -4.08 -12.17 7.62
N PHE A 127 -5.35 -12.48 7.82
CA PHE A 127 -6.17 -11.77 8.79
C PHE A 127 -6.25 -12.56 10.10
N ALA A 128 -6.14 -11.84 11.21
CA ALA A 128 -6.29 -12.39 12.56
C ALA A 128 -7.34 -11.61 13.37
N ALA A 129 -7.97 -12.34 14.29
CA ALA A 129 -8.79 -11.77 15.35
C ALA A 129 -8.29 -12.37 16.65
N TYR A 130 -8.25 -11.56 17.69
CA TYR A 130 -7.84 -11.98 19.02
C TYR A 130 -9.00 -11.85 19.98
N ARG A 131 -9.08 -12.77 20.94
CA ARG A 131 -10.05 -12.72 22.03
C ARG A 131 -9.37 -13.14 23.33
N CYS A 132 -10.02 -12.85 24.45
CA CYS A 132 -9.62 -13.48 25.69
C CYS A 132 -10.02 -14.97 25.67
N GLN A 133 -9.09 -15.83 26.09
CA GLN A 133 -9.35 -17.23 26.36
C GLN A 133 -10.33 -17.35 27.52
N GLU A 134 -11.42 -18.06 27.28
CA GLU A 134 -12.47 -18.30 28.28
C GLU A 134 -12.23 -19.63 29.02
N ASP A 135 -12.61 -19.70 30.29
CA ASP A 135 -12.62 -20.94 31.06
C ASP A 135 -13.87 -21.79 30.78
N ALA A 136 -14.03 -22.90 31.51
CA ALA A 136 -15.19 -23.79 31.37
C ALA A 136 -16.54 -23.14 31.74
N HIS A 137 -16.53 -21.95 32.35
CA HIS A 137 -17.69 -21.17 32.74
C HIS A 137 -17.94 -19.97 31.81
N GLY A 138 -17.07 -19.74 30.82
CA GLY A 138 -17.16 -18.61 29.89
C GLY A 138 -16.51 -17.33 30.42
N ASP A 139 -15.72 -17.41 31.50
CA ASP A 139 -15.06 -16.26 32.09
C ASP A 139 -13.66 -16.07 31.48
N CYS A 140 -13.29 -14.81 31.20
CA CYS A 140 -11.99 -14.47 30.65
C CYS A 140 -10.85 -14.81 31.62
N THR A 141 -9.87 -15.57 31.14
CA THR A 141 -8.70 -16.03 31.91
C THR A 141 -7.53 -15.04 31.91
N ASN A 142 -7.74 -13.81 31.41
CA ASN A 142 -6.71 -12.79 31.18
C ASN A 142 -5.53 -13.26 30.31
N LYS A 143 -5.81 -14.20 29.41
CA LYS A 143 -4.87 -14.68 28.40
C LYS A 143 -5.49 -14.51 27.03
N GLU A 144 -4.77 -13.90 26.11
CA GLU A 144 -5.20 -13.76 24.72
C GLU A 144 -5.03 -15.08 23.98
N GLU A 145 -5.96 -15.36 23.08
CA GLU A 145 -5.84 -16.41 22.08
C GLU A 145 -6.26 -15.88 20.71
N THR A 146 -5.70 -16.47 19.65
CA THR A 146 -6.18 -16.26 18.30
C THR A 146 -7.57 -16.90 18.17
N ASN A 147 -8.53 -16.13 17.67
CA ASN A 147 -9.86 -16.63 17.39
C ASN A 147 -9.85 -17.42 16.07
N GLU A 148 -9.79 -18.75 16.20
CA GLU A 148 -9.80 -19.71 15.09
C GLU A 148 -11.22 -20.20 14.72
N ASP A 149 -12.28 -19.57 15.24
CA ASP A 149 -13.66 -19.99 14.94
C ASP A 149 -13.91 -19.96 13.43
N ALA A 150 -14.20 -21.13 12.83
CA ALA A 150 -14.42 -21.25 11.39
C ALA A 150 -15.64 -20.45 10.88
N SER A 151 -16.55 -20.05 11.78
CA SER A 151 -17.71 -19.21 11.47
C SER A 151 -17.41 -17.71 11.52
N LEU A 152 -16.22 -17.30 11.95
CA LEU A 152 -15.81 -15.91 12.02
C LEU A 152 -15.64 -15.35 10.59
N ASN A 153 -16.50 -14.41 10.23
CA ASN A 153 -16.39 -13.69 8.98
C ASN A 153 -15.08 -12.88 8.95
N TYR A 154 -14.35 -12.92 7.83
CA TYR A 154 -13.10 -12.18 7.67
C TYR A 154 -13.25 -10.68 7.93
N LYS A 155 -14.39 -10.05 7.61
CA LYS A 155 -14.67 -8.63 7.90
C LYS A 155 -14.76 -8.29 9.39
N LYS A 156 -14.82 -9.31 10.26
CA LYS A 156 -14.78 -9.16 11.72
C LYS A 156 -13.38 -9.32 12.30
N LYS A 157 -12.39 -9.67 11.46
CA LYS A 157 -11.00 -9.73 11.89
C LYS A 157 -10.48 -8.31 12.06
N THR A 158 -9.57 -8.14 13.01
CA THR A 158 -9.14 -6.80 13.47
C THR A 158 -7.68 -6.51 13.15
N HIS A 159 -6.95 -7.53 12.70
CA HIS A 159 -5.53 -7.45 12.40
C HIS A 159 -5.25 -8.06 11.03
N PHE A 160 -4.23 -7.53 10.37
CA PHE A 160 -3.76 -7.96 9.06
C PHE A 160 -2.24 -8.03 9.06
N THR A 161 -1.70 -9.15 8.59
CA THR A 161 -0.26 -9.36 8.40
C THR A 161 0.01 -9.45 6.89
N PRO A 162 0.55 -8.38 6.27
CA PRO A 162 0.85 -8.35 4.84
C PRO A 162 2.02 -9.26 4.45
N ARG A 163 1.92 -9.81 3.23
CA ARG A 163 2.95 -10.57 2.52
C ARG A 163 3.27 -9.87 1.19
N PRO A 164 4.03 -8.75 1.22
CA PRO A 164 4.43 -8.04 0.00
C PRO A 164 5.21 -8.91 -0.98
N GLU A 165 5.84 -10.00 -0.52
CA GLU A 165 6.52 -10.96 -1.37
C GLU A 165 5.58 -11.66 -2.37
N ASP A 166 4.28 -11.72 -2.06
CA ASP A 166 3.23 -12.30 -2.89
C ASP A 166 2.47 -11.23 -3.72
N LEU A 167 3.02 -10.01 -3.86
CA LEU A 167 2.35 -8.88 -4.51
C LEU A 167 1.78 -9.24 -5.89
N GLU A 168 0.50 -8.93 -6.09
CA GLU A 168 -0.19 -9.09 -7.37
C GLU A 168 -0.41 -7.72 -8.01
N ILE A 169 0.18 -7.50 -9.19
CA ILE A 169 0.04 -6.23 -9.93
C ILE A 169 -0.97 -6.44 -11.05
N ALA A 170 -2.02 -5.61 -11.06
CA ALA A 170 -3.09 -5.64 -12.07
C ALA A 170 -3.03 -4.45 -13.04
N GLU A 171 -2.38 -3.36 -12.63
CA GLU A 171 -2.22 -2.19 -13.47
C GLU A 171 -1.31 -2.45 -14.68
N PHE A 172 -1.60 -1.75 -15.77
CA PHE A 172 -0.62 -1.55 -16.84
C PHE A 172 0.29 -0.37 -16.48
N ASN A 173 1.57 -0.51 -16.79
CA ASN A 173 2.56 0.55 -16.71
C ASN A 173 3.09 0.92 -18.13
N MET A 174 3.98 1.91 -18.19
CA MET A 174 4.59 2.31 -19.46
C MET A 174 5.46 1.21 -20.06
N GLU A 175 6.02 0.33 -19.23
CA GLU A 175 6.85 -0.79 -19.66
C GLU A 175 5.99 -1.79 -20.46
N ASP A 176 4.77 -2.07 -20.00
CA ASP A 176 3.82 -2.93 -20.72
C ASP A 176 3.41 -2.33 -22.07
N LEU A 177 3.14 -1.02 -22.12
CA LEU A 177 2.73 -0.34 -23.35
C LEU A 177 3.80 -0.39 -24.45
N TYR A 178 5.06 -0.23 -24.06
CA TYR A 178 6.18 -0.22 -24.98
C TYR A 178 6.74 -1.64 -25.23
N GLY A 179 6.08 -2.68 -24.71
CA GLY A 179 6.54 -4.07 -24.82
C GLY A 179 7.90 -4.28 -24.21
N ILE A 180 8.28 -3.45 -23.23
CA ILE A 180 9.64 -3.41 -22.72
C ILE A 180 9.89 -4.73 -22.02
N THR A 181 8.95 -5.23 -21.20
CA THR A 181 8.92 -6.52 -20.46
C THR A 181 8.73 -7.77 -21.32
N GLU A 182 8.63 -7.65 -22.66
CA GLU A 182 8.46 -8.84 -23.52
C GLU A 182 9.74 -9.68 -23.55
N GLY A 183 9.61 -10.99 -23.30
CA GLY A 183 10.75 -11.91 -23.36
C GLY A 183 11.59 -12.02 -22.10
N ILE A 184 11.04 -11.62 -20.95
CA ILE A 184 11.63 -11.91 -19.63
C ILE A 184 10.63 -12.65 -18.75
N ASP A 185 11.12 -13.69 -18.09
CA ASP A 185 10.37 -14.44 -17.08
C ASP A 185 10.90 -14.11 -15.69
N GLU A 186 9.99 -13.93 -14.73
CA GLU A 186 10.35 -13.91 -13.32
C GLU A 186 10.61 -15.34 -12.82
N ILE A 187 11.70 -15.50 -12.06
CA ILE A 187 12.16 -16.78 -11.56
C ILE A 187 12.15 -16.78 -10.03
N GLY A 188 11.38 -17.71 -9.47
CA GLY A 188 11.28 -17.89 -8.02
C GLY A 188 10.44 -16.81 -7.34
N ALA A 189 10.48 -16.79 -6.02
CA ALA A 189 9.74 -15.82 -5.21
C ALA A 189 10.55 -14.53 -5.03
N PRO A 190 9.91 -13.34 -5.12
CA PRO A 190 10.51 -12.08 -4.71
C PRO A 190 11.04 -12.12 -3.27
N ARG A 191 12.06 -11.32 -2.99
CA ARG A 191 12.60 -11.13 -1.65
C ARG A 191 12.29 -9.72 -1.14
N LEU A 192 11.68 -9.62 0.03
CA LEU A 192 11.53 -8.35 0.74
C LEU A 192 12.90 -7.82 1.20
N ILE A 193 13.23 -6.60 0.79
CA ILE A 193 14.50 -5.92 1.09
C ILE A 193 14.32 -4.88 2.20
N SER A 194 13.29 -4.05 2.08
CA SER A 194 12.94 -3.03 3.05
C SER A 194 11.43 -2.96 3.21
N TRP A 195 11.00 -2.52 4.39
CA TRP A 195 9.60 -2.51 4.82
C TRP A 195 9.38 -1.36 5.80
N ASP A 196 8.43 -0.51 5.48
CA ASP A 196 7.95 0.56 6.34
C ASP A 196 6.43 0.69 6.16
N PHE A 197 5.68 0.06 7.05
CA PHE A 197 4.24 -0.06 6.97
C PHE A 197 3.61 0.51 8.24
N ASP A 198 3.30 1.79 8.18
CA ASP A 198 2.68 2.59 9.22
C ASP A 198 1.37 3.18 8.68
N PRO A 199 0.30 2.36 8.59
CA PRO A 199 -0.99 2.79 8.05
C PRO A 199 -1.58 3.94 8.85
N LYS A 200 -1.28 4.00 10.16
CA LYS A 200 -1.75 5.01 11.09
C LYS A 200 -1.18 6.39 10.79
N ASN A 201 0.11 6.46 10.41
CA ASN A 201 0.73 7.71 9.99
C ASN A 201 0.60 7.95 8.47
N GLY A 202 0.12 6.96 7.71
CA GLY A 202 -0.17 7.14 6.29
C GLY A 202 1.00 6.76 5.39
N LEU A 203 1.80 5.77 5.77
CA LEU A 203 2.97 5.31 5.03
C LEU A 203 2.88 3.80 4.80
N LEU A 204 2.85 3.36 3.55
CA LEU A 204 3.00 1.95 3.18
C LEU A 204 4.06 1.87 2.09
N ASN A 205 5.27 1.51 2.49
CA ASN A 205 6.44 1.46 1.63
C ASN A 205 7.12 0.10 1.77
N PHE A 206 7.50 -0.50 0.64
CA PHE A 206 8.27 -1.74 0.66
C PHE A 206 9.09 -1.91 -0.62
N GLU A 207 10.21 -2.60 -0.50
CA GLU A 207 11.10 -2.90 -1.62
C GLU A 207 11.22 -4.41 -1.84
N LEU A 208 11.01 -4.84 -3.08
CA LEU A 208 11.15 -6.23 -3.50
C LEU A 208 12.34 -6.39 -4.44
N GLU A 209 13.22 -7.33 -4.14
CA GLU A 209 14.22 -7.84 -5.06
C GLU A 209 13.61 -9.02 -5.83
N ARG A 210 13.46 -8.85 -7.14
CA ARG A 210 12.91 -9.84 -8.07
C ARG A 210 14.03 -10.38 -8.94
N THR A 211 13.94 -11.65 -9.31
CA THR A 211 14.93 -12.32 -10.16
C THR A 211 14.29 -12.62 -11.51
N PHE A 212 14.96 -12.24 -12.59
CA PHE A 212 14.48 -12.42 -13.96
C PHE A 212 15.44 -13.27 -14.77
N ARG A 213 14.90 -13.92 -15.79
CA ARG A 213 15.65 -14.58 -16.83
C ARG A 213 15.13 -14.11 -18.19
N ILE A 214 16.05 -13.75 -19.06
CA ILE A 214 15.76 -13.34 -20.43
C ILE A 214 15.60 -14.58 -21.30
N ASP A 215 14.57 -14.57 -22.13
CA ASP A 215 14.39 -15.54 -23.21
C ASP A 215 15.53 -15.41 -24.21
N LEU A 216 16.12 -16.54 -24.59
CA LEU A 216 17.26 -16.55 -25.51
C LEU A 216 16.94 -15.90 -26.86
N ASP A 217 15.69 -15.96 -27.31
CA ASP A 217 15.25 -15.34 -28.56
C ASP A 217 15.25 -13.80 -28.49
N ASN A 218 15.16 -13.24 -27.28
CA ASN A 218 15.10 -11.79 -27.02
C ASN A 218 16.39 -11.24 -26.39
N ILE A 219 17.42 -12.06 -26.18
CA ILE A 219 18.65 -11.68 -25.46
C ILE A 219 19.35 -10.43 -26.03
N SER A 220 19.25 -10.17 -27.33
CA SER A 220 19.83 -8.99 -27.98
C SER A 220 19.13 -7.67 -27.62
N ASP A 221 17.88 -7.72 -27.17
CA ASP A 221 17.11 -6.53 -26.81
C ASP A 221 17.49 -6.03 -25.41
N TYR A 222 18.06 -6.92 -24.60
CA TYR A 222 18.43 -6.66 -23.21
C TYR A 222 19.93 -6.56 -22.98
N ILE A 223 20.75 -7.27 -23.78
CA ILE A 223 22.19 -7.36 -23.57
C ILE A 223 22.96 -6.75 -24.74
N ASN A 224 23.84 -5.80 -24.42
CA ASN A 224 24.73 -5.20 -25.41
C ASN A 224 25.91 -6.12 -25.68
N PHE A 225 25.78 -7.02 -26.65
CA PHE A 225 26.87 -7.95 -27.03
C PHE A 225 28.17 -7.23 -27.40
N ALA A 226 28.13 -5.99 -27.89
CA ALA A 226 29.33 -5.21 -28.22
C ALA A 226 30.12 -4.76 -26.97
N THR A 227 29.51 -4.81 -25.79
CA THR A 227 30.16 -4.46 -24.50
C THR A 227 30.69 -5.67 -23.74
N LYS A 228 30.58 -6.89 -24.31
CA LYS A 228 30.96 -8.15 -23.68
C LYS A 228 32.27 -8.69 -24.26
N ALA A 229 33.11 -9.28 -23.42
CA ALA A 229 34.38 -9.88 -23.85
C ALA A 229 34.16 -11.24 -24.54
N SER A 230 33.05 -11.93 -24.27
CA SER A 230 32.69 -13.20 -24.92
C SER A 230 31.18 -13.45 -24.90
N LEU A 231 30.75 -14.47 -25.67
CA LEU A 231 29.37 -14.98 -25.62
C LEU A 231 29.02 -15.54 -24.24
N ASP A 232 29.94 -16.25 -23.59
CA ASP A 232 29.69 -16.82 -22.25
C ASP A 232 29.42 -15.71 -21.21
N GLU A 233 30.14 -14.59 -21.31
CA GLU A 233 29.89 -13.42 -20.43
C GLU A 233 28.51 -12.80 -20.71
N ALA A 234 28.12 -12.69 -21.97
CA ALA A 234 26.78 -12.23 -22.33
C ALA A 234 25.68 -13.17 -21.80
N LEU A 235 25.90 -14.48 -21.81
CA LEU A 235 24.94 -15.47 -21.30
C LEU A 235 24.80 -15.43 -19.78
N VAL A 236 25.85 -15.09 -19.03
CA VAL A 236 25.79 -14.92 -17.56
C VAL A 236 24.83 -13.79 -17.18
N ASP A 237 24.82 -12.72 -17.97
CA ASP A 237 23.92 -11.57 -17.77
C ASP A 237 22.47 -11.85 -18.19
N GLY A 238 22.21 -13.00 -18.82
CA GLY A 238 20.88 -13.49 -19.19
C GLY A 238 19.96 -13.76 -18.00
N ALA A 239 20.49 -13.82 -16.78
CA ALA A 239 19.72 -13.91 -15.55
C ALA A 239 20.18 -12.84 -14.56
N PHE A 240 19.24 -12.08 -14.00
CA PHE A 240 19.58 -10.89 -13.22
C PHE A 240 18.57 -10.61 -12.11
N LYS A 241 18.98 -9.73 -11.19
CA LYS A 241 18.11 -9.24 -10.13
C LYS A 241 17.86 -7.75 -10.31
N SER A 242 16.65 -7.32 -9.99
CA SER A 242 16.27 -5.92 -9.95
C SER A 242 15.46 -5.64 -8.69
N ARG A 243 15.53 -4.42 -8.18
CA ARG A 243 14.75 -4.00 -7.00
C ARG A 243 13.69 -3.00 -7.37
N PHE A 244 12.48 -3.22 -6.88
CA PHE A 244 11.31 -2.39 -7.10
C PHE A 244 10.81 -1.89 -5.76
N TYR A 245 10.68 -0.57 -5.66
CA TYR A 245 10.18 0.14 -4.49
C TYR A 245 8.76 0.60 -4.75
N TYR A 246 7.82 0.14 -3.93
CA TYR A 246 6.41 0.51 -3.98
C TYR A 246 6.15 1.50 -2.85
N SER A 247 5.69 2.70 -3.20
CA SER A 247 5.39 3.75 -2.24
C SER A 247 3.93 4.11 -2.29
N LEU A 248 3.22 3.96 -1.17
CA LEU A 248 1.90 4.50 -0.95
C LEU A 248 1.95 5.44 0.24
N VAL A 249 1.65 6.71 -0.01
CA VAL A 249 1.65 7.75 1.01
C VAL A 249 0.29 8.40 1.05
N HIS A 250 -0.33 8.45 2.23
CA HIS A 250 -1.64 9.06 2.39
C HIS A 250 -1.58 10.55 2.00
N GLU A 251 -2.64 11.05 1.37
CA GLU A 251 -2.69 12.44 0.87
C GLU A 251 -2.36 13.47 1.96
N SER A 252 -2.74 13.22 3.22
CA SER A 252 -2.43 14.11 4.35
C SER A 252 -0.93 14.37 4.55
N GLU A 253 -0.05 13.46 4.12
CA GLU A 253 1.39 13.60 4.32
C GLU A 253 2.07 14.37 3.17
N VAL A 254 1.41 14.48 2.01
CA VAL A 254 1.98 15.08 0.80
C VAL A 254 1.25 16.34 0.33
N ALA A 255 -0.04 16.48 0.64
CA ALA A 255 -0.83 17.62 0.24
C ALA A 255 -0.58 18.82 1.16
N THR A 256 -0.30 19.98 0.55
CA THR A 256 -0.22 21.23 1.32
C THR A 256 -1.61 21.68 1.74
N GLU A 257 -1.81 21.85 3.04
CA GLU A 257 -3.05 22.39 3.58
C GLU A 257 -3.40 23.74 2.90
N GLY A 258 -4.67 23.90 2.52
CA GLY A 258 -5.18 25.13 1.92
C GLY A 258 -4.83 25.35 0.45
N TYR A 259 -4.13 24.43 -0.23
CA TYR A 259 -3.81 24.58 -1.66
C TYR A 259 -5.08 24.80 -2.50
N GLN A 260 -5.03 25.83 -3.36
CA GLN A 260 -6.12 26.14 -4.29
C GLN A 260 -5.69 25.84 -5.73
N PRO A 261 -6.40 24.92 -6.42
CA PRO A 261 -6.11 24.60 -7.81
C PRO A 261 -6.42 25.81 -8.70
N ILE A 262 -5.59 26.02 -9.72
CA ILE A 262 -5.82 27.06 -10.72
C ILE A 262 -6.40 26.41 -11.97
N LEU A 263 -7.62 26.81 -12.33
CA LEU A 263 -8.19 26.48 -13.63
C LEU A 263 -7.36 27.16 -14.72
N TYR A 264 -6.90 26.37 -15.67
CA TYR A 264 -6.23 26.86 -16.86
C TYR A 264 -7.24 26.82 -18.01
N PRO A 265 -7.65 27.97 -18.57
CA PRO A 265 -8.57 27.98 -19.72
C PRO A 265 -8.04 27.16 -20.88
N VAL A 266 -8.91 26.29 -21.42
CA VAL A 266 -8.60 25.46 -22.60
C VAL A 266 -8.28 26.36 -23.79
N GLY A 267 -7.14 26.14 -24.43
CA GLY A 267 -6.57 26.97 -25.49
C GLY A 267 -5.29 27.68 -25.03
N ASP A 268 -5.30 28.28 -23.84
CA ASP A 268 -4.18 29.10 -23.33
C ASP A 268 -2.98 28.23 -22.92
N GLU A 269 -3.18 26.92 -22.66
CA GLU A 269 -2.10 25.97 -22.37
C GLU A 269 -1.10 25.82 -23.53
N ASN A 270 -1.54 26.07 -24.77
CA ASN A 270 -0.71 25.94 -25.96
C ASN A 270 0.21 27.15 -26.18
N ASP A 271 -0.06 28.28 -25.51
CA ASP A 271 0.65 29.54 -25.69
C ASP A 271 1.75 29.78 -24.65
N ILE A 272 1.52 29.39 -23.38
CA ILE A 272 2.41 29.73 -22.25
C ILE A 272 3.21 28.52 -21.74
N GLY A 273 2.81 27.28 -22.10
CA GLY A 273 3.64 26.08 -21.95
C GLY A 273 3.87 25.61 -20.51
N PHE A 274 2.98 25.94 -19.56
CA PHE A 274 3.07 25.37 -18.21
C PHE A 274 2.66 23.90 -18.17
N PHE A 275 3.19 23.17 -17.20
CA PHE A 275 2.70 21.82 -16.91
C PHE A 275 1.25 21.86 -16.47
N THR A 276 0.45 20.91 -16.96
CA THR A 276 -0.98 20.85 -16.67
C THR A 276 -1.41 19.45 -16.26
N THR A 277 -2.55 19.38 -15.59
CA THR A 277 -3.28 18.14 -15.37
C THR A 277 -4.72 18.33 -15.84
N SER A 278 -5.20 17.38 -16.63
CA SER A 278 -6.56 17.38 -17.14
C SER A 278 -7.42 16.32 -16.46
N THR A 279 -8.65 16.70 -16.20
CA THR A 279 -9.75 15.82 -15.81
C THR A 279 -10.91 16.01 -16.77
N LYS A 280 -11.84 15.06 -16.80
CA LYS A 280 -13.08 15.18 -17.56
C LYS A 280 -14.24 15.39 -16.61
N LYS A 281 -15.18 16.25 -16.99
CA LYS A 281 -16.43 16.45 -16.27
C LYS A 281 -17.47 15.44 -16.72
N LEU A 282 -18.06 14.74 -15.75
CA LEU A 282 -19.19 13.85 -15.97
C LEU A 282 -20.41 14.64 -16.48
N ASN A 283 -21.04 14.14 -17.53
CA ASN A 283 -22.31 14.64 -18.03
C ASN A 283 -23.45 13.96 -17.24
N PRO A 284 -24.27 14.72 -16.49
CA PRO A 284 -25.29 14.16 -15.61
C PRO A 284 -26.45 13.49 -16.37
N VAL A 285 -26.54 13.69 -17.69
CA VAL A 285 -27.60 13.09 -18.52
C VAL A 285 -27.14 11.78 -19.16
N THR A 286 -25.89 11.70 -19.60
CA THR A 286 -25.36 10.54 -20.34
C THR A 286 -24.51 9.59 -19.51
N ASN A 287 -24.12 9.99 -18.29
CA ASN A 287 -23.11 9.32 -17.46
C ASN A 287 -21.78 9.11 -18.20
N LYS A 288 -21.42 10.05 -19.10
CA LYS A 288 -20.17 10.04 -19.88
C LYS A 288 -19.32 11.27 -19.62
N TYR A 289 -18.03 11.11 -19.83
CA TYR A 289 -17.02 12.14 -19.66
C TYR A 289 -16.86 12.98 -20.95
N ASP A 290 -17.56 14.12 -21.03
CA ASP A 290 -17.75 14.86 -22.29
C ASP A 290 -17.00 16.20 -22.38
N ARG A 291 -16.51 16.75 -21.26
CA ARG A 291 -15.84 18.07 -21.24
C ARG A 291 -14.51 18.03 -20.49
N ASP A 292 -13.46 18.56 -21.10
CA ASP A 292 -12.17 18.71 -20.45
C ASP A 292 -12.15 19.90 -19.47
N VAL A 293 -11.50 19.68 -18.34
CA VAL A 293 -11.16 20.70 -17.36
C VAL A 293 -9.66 20.59 -17.12
N VAL A 294 -8.94 21.67 -17.38
CA VAL A 294 -7.48 21.73 -17.30
C VAL A 294 -7.09 22.56 -16.09
N TYR A 295 -6.13 22.05 -15.33
CA TYR A 295 -5.54 22.74 -14.19
C TYR A 295 -4.06 23.01 -14.46
N LEU A 296 -3.60 24.16 -13.98
CA LEU A 296 -2.19 24.52 -13.96
C LEU A 296 -1.50 23.78 -12.82
N ASN A 297 -0.38 23.10 -13.11
CA ASN A 297 0.45 22.49 -12.09
C ASN A 297 1.41 23.53 -11.51
N ARG A 298 1.27 23.80 -10.21
CA ARG A 298 2.17 24.68 -9.46
C ARG A 298 2.29 24.23 -8.01
N PHE A 299 3.37 24.62 -7.36
CA PHE A 299 3.48 24.50 -5.91
C PHE A 299 2.54 25.50 -5.22
N ASN A 300 2.14 25.19 -3.99
CA ASN A 300 1.40 26.14 -3.15
C ASN A 300 2.27 27.39 -2.92
N PRO A 301 1.86 28.59 -3.38
CA PRO A 301 2.66 29.81 -3.21
C PRO A 301 2.85 30.20 -1.75
N ASP A 302 1.96 29.75 -0.86
CA ASP A 302 2.02 30.06 0.57
C ASP A 302 2.98 29.12 1.32
N GLN A 303 3.52 28.10 0.64
CA GLN A 303 4.47 27.18 1.22
C GLN A 303 5.89 27.77 1.15
N GLY A 304 6.47 28.04 2.31
CA GLY A 304 7.81 28.64 2.41
C GLY A 304 8.97 27.76 1.92
N SER A 305 8.78 26.45 1.81
CA SER A 305 9.81 25.51 1.33
C SER A 305 9.21 24.22 0.80
N ILE A 306 9.81 23.65 -0.25
CA ILE A 306 9.48 22.33 -0.77
C ILE A 306 10.40 21.31 -0.08
N LYS A 307 9.81 20.26 0.51
CA LYS A 307 10.56 19.14 1.07
C LYS A 307 10.64 18.03 0.03
N TYR A 308 11.84 17.55 -0.24
CA TYR A 308 12.07 16.40 -1.11
C TYR A 308 12.47 15.19 -0.26
N TYR A 309 11.82 14.05 -0.51
CA TYR A 309 12.18 12.77 0.08
C TYR A 309 13.05 12.02 -0.92
N LEU A 310 14.23 11.58 -0.46
CA LEU A 310 15.17 10.78 -1.24
C LEU A 310 15.12 9.35 -0.72
N SER A 311 15.36 8.38 -1.60
CA SER A 311 15.42 6.97 -1.20
C SER A 311 16.65 6.68 -0.35
N ASP A 312 16.58 5.62 0.46
CA ASP A 312 17.69 5.19 1.33
C ASP A 312 18.99 4.92 0.57
N ASN A 313 18.87 4.53 -0.71
CA ASN A 313 20.02 4.34 -1.60
C ASN A 313 20.87 5.62 -1.74
N PHE A 314 20.27 6.81 -1.64
CA PHE A 314 21.01 8.08 -1.66
C PHE A 314 21.92 8.25 -0.45
N PHE A 315 21.55 7.69 0.71
CA PHE A 315 22.27 7.83 1.97
C PHE A 315 23.31 6.72 2.21
N GLU A 316 23.52 5.82 1.25
CA GLU A 316 24.57 4.80 1.33
C GLU A 316 25.98 5.42 1.44
N GLU A 317 26.90 4.74 2.14
CA GLU A 317 28.27 5.23 2.37
C GLU A 317 29.02 5.60 1.08
N LYS A 318 28.78 4.86 -0.02
CA LYS A 318 29.35 5.13 -1.34
C LYS A 318 28.98 6.51 -1.91
N ASN A 319 27.86 7.08 -1.46
CA ASN A 319 27.31 8.36 -1.90
C ASN A 319 27.67 9.52 -0.97
N LYS A 320 28.52 9.30 0.04
CA LYS A 320 28.92 10.33 1.01
C LYS A 320 29.42 11.64 0.37
N LEU A 321 30.06 11.57 -0.81
CA LEU A 321 30.49 12.75 -1.57
C LEU A 321 29.34 13.72 -1.91
N PHE A 322 28.09 13.25 -1.97
CA PHE A 322 26.91 14.07 -2.23
C PHE A 322 26.20 14.54 -0.96
N LEU A 323 26.65 14.09 0.22
CA LEU A 323 26.07 14.39 1.54
C LEU A 323 26.92 15.41 2.34
N ASP A 324 28.21 15.54 2.01
CA ASP A 324 29.17 16.48 2.61
C ASP A 324 29.11 17.88 1.94
#